data_AF-A0A2V6C8F0-F1
#
_entry.id   AF-A0A2V6C8F0-F1
#
_cell.length_a   1.000
_cell.length_b   1.000
_cell.length_c   1.000
_cell.angle_alpha   90.00
_cell.angle_beta   90.00
_cell.angle_gamma   90.00
#
_symmetry.space_group_name_H-M   'P 1'
#
loop_
_entity.id
_entity.type
_entity.pdbx_description
1 polymer ?
#
loop_
_entity_poly.entity_id
_entity_poly.type
_entity_poly.pdbx_seq_one_letter_code
_entity_poly.pdbx_strand_id
1 'polypeptide(L)'
;MCLAAVICRGASVHAADGPPVILQQPVNLSARQGESAQLSLEADGSIPLTITWLRNGLPLGIGSNTAFSTAPLRSGDDGTVFSAIVSNALGMVTTSNAFLTVEPGIVVAASVNRTAQLLLYRGWPLVLEVALIHPDAFDSNAVPILISGTNGPWFNALQIDVRDGQDQPQSWTFHPAPITNEVVQLNSDSGGGMLWWLTPAETAQLPTGTFAITATLNTTNVTRPGAWKGVLAGVPVSLSVTNEPAILDRAQTEQKGRLFADYALLKGDRDQAQREIDALLTAYPTNIGGLTYNAYLKQAAGLFDDAFQNVQLALDQVAVQSPDAPEPPSELLLKEAELEQIVAPPTLEHAVINQQVVLGWSGYPGLNYRLETSSDLSGWSVLITNFTTVSNHYSFTVDLTRDRQFFRVAR
;
A
#
# COMPACT_ATOMS: atom_id res chain seq x y z
N MET A 1 -19.51 79.66 -22.96
CA MET A 1 -18.50 79.57 -21.88
C MET A 1 -18.54 78.12 -21.40
N CYS A 2 -17.52 77.26 -21.47
CA CYS A 2 -16.09 77.44 -21.39
C CYS A 2 -15.35 76.42 -22.29
N LEU A 3 -14.09 76.73 -22.57
CA LEU A 3 -13.08 76.00 -23.36
C LEU A 3 -12.59 74.69 -22.70
N ALA A 4 -11.86 73.91 -23.53
CA ALA A 4 -10.75 73.00 -23.20
C ALA A 4 -11.13 71.56 -22.76
N ALA A 5 -10.43 70.49 -23.15
CA ALA A 5 -9.31 70.31 -24.07
C ALA A 5 -9.26 68.81 -24.43
N VAL A 6 -8.87 68.50 -25.66
CA VAL A 6 -8.30 67.20 -26.00
C VAL A 6 -7.03 67.04 -25.16
N ILE A 7 -7.02 66.04 -24.28
CA ILE A 7 -5.77 65.50 -23.76
C ILE A 7 -5.80 64.01 -24.07
N CYS A 8 -5.33 63.67 -25.28
CA CYS A 8 -4.63 62.42 -25.49
C CYS A 8 -3.39 62.45 -24.58
N ARG A 9 -3.52 61.92 -23.36
CA ARG A 9 -2.34 61.47 -22.64
C ARG A 9 -1.94 60.16 -23.29
N GLY A 10 -1.02 60.26 -24.25
CA GLY A 10 -0.12 59.16 -24.53
C GLY A 10 0.51 58.76 -23.21
N ALA A 11 0.08 57.64 -22.65
CA ALA A 11 0.96 56.85 -21.83
C ALA A 11 2.02 56.36 -22.81
N SER A 12 3.15 57.04 -22.80
CA SER A 12 4.38 56.59 -23.40
C SER A 12 4.59 55.15 -22.95
N VAL A 13 4.42 54.22 -23.88
CA VAL A 13 5.03 52.89 -23.83
C VAL A 13 6.50 53.17 -23.60
N HIS A 14 7.01 52.97 -22.38
CA HIS A 14 8.44 52.80 -22.19
C HIS A 14 8.76 51.46 -22.85
N ALA A 15 8.95 51.46 -24.16
CA ALA A 15 9.93 50.57 -24.74
C ALA A 15 11.26 51.16 -24.26
N ALA A 16 11.96 50.49 -23.34
CA ALA A 16 13.31 50.92 -23.05
C ALA A 16 14.12 50.83 -24.36
N ASP A 17 14.59 51.97 -24.85
CA ASP A 17 15.54 52.02 -25.95
C ASP A 17 16.94 51.73 -25.39
N GLY A 18 17.58 50.66 -25.86
CA GLY A 18 18.92 50.31 -25.40
C GLY A 18 19.25 48.81 -25.38
N PRO A 19 20.47 48.47 -24.93
CA PRO A 19 20.85 47.09 -24.65
C PRO A 19 19.96 46.48 -23.56
N PRO A 20 19.86 45.15 -23.46
CA PRO A 20 18.92 44.52 -22.55
C PRO A 20 19.30 44.78 -21.08
N VAL A 21 18.29 44.95 -20.23
CA VAL A 21 18.41 45.09 -18.78
C VAL A 21 17.51 44.06 -18.09
N ILE A 22 18.04 43.38 -17.07
CA ILE A 22 17.26 42.46 -16.25
C ILE A 22 16.49 43.25 -15.18
N LEU A 23 15.17 43.14 -15.20
CA LEU A 23 14.28 43.73 -14.19
C LEU A 23 14.04 42.76 -13.03
N GLN A 24 13.92 41.47 -13.33
CA GLN A 24 13.76 40.41 -12.33
C GLN A 24 14.69 39.25 -12.63
N GLN A 25 15.48 38.89 -11.63
CA GLN A 25 16.38 37.74 -11.68
C GLN A 25 15.62 36.43 -11.44
N PRO A 26 16.07 35.30 -11.99
CA PRO A 26 15.62 33.99 -11.54
C PRO A 26 16.03 33.77 -10.08
N VAL A 27 15.18 33.08 -9.33
CA VAL A 27 15.39 32.79 -7.90
C VAL A 27 15.65 31.31 -7.68
N ASN A 28 16.29 30.97 -6.56
CA ASN A 28 16.46 29.57 -6.16
C ASN A 28 15.11 28.89 -5.95
N LEU A 29 15.03 27.60 -6.28
CA LEU A 29 13.81 26.81 -6.19
C LEU A 29 14.09 25.50 -5.48
N SER A 30 13.12 25.05 -4.67
CA SER A 30 13.04 23.69 -4.18
C SER A 30 11.79 23.04 -4.77
N ALA A 31 11.93 21.80 -5.27
CA ALA A 31 10.82 21.00 -5.78
C ALA A 31 11.12 19.52 -5.56
N ARG A 32 10.08 18.69 -5.47
CA ARG A 32 10.28 17.26 -5.24
C ARG A 32 10.59 16.52 -6.53
N GLN A 33 11.27 15.38 -6.40
CA GLN A 33 11.47 14.45 -7.50
C GLN A 33 10.12 14.14 -8.18
N GLY A 34 10.13 14.13 -9.51
CA GLY A 34 8.95 13.87 -10.34
C GLY A 34 8.09 15.09 -10.65
N GLU A 35 8.22 16.18 -9.90
CA GLU A 35 7.59 17.46 -10.21
C GLU A 35 8.41 18.23 -11.25
N SER A 36 7.81 19.25 -11.87
CA SER A 36 8.54 20.22 -12.70
C SER A 36 8.77 21.51 -11.91
N ALA A 37 9.97 22.09 -12.04
CA ALA A 37 10.27 23.42 -11.52
C ALA A 37 10.12 24.47 -12.63
N GLN A 38 9.62 25.66 -12.29
CA GLN A 38 9.49 26.79 -13.22
C GLN A 38 10.38 27.95 -12.81
N LEU A 39 11.32 28.30 -13.68
CA LEU A 39 12.16 29.48 -13.58
C LEU A 39 11.53 30.60 -14.40
N SER A 40 11.69 31.84 -13.94
CA SER A 40 11.28 33.03 -14.67
C SER A 40 12.27 34.17 -14.49
N LEU A 41 12.32 35.05 -15.47
CA LEU A 41 13.04 36.32 -15.42
C LEU A 41 12.16 37.41 -16.04
N GLU A 42 12.45 38.66 -15.77
CA GLU A 42 11.88 39.79 -16.52
C GLU A 42 13.03 40.64 -17.06
N ALA A 43 12.91 41.06 -18.32
CA ALA A 43 13.90 41.87 -18.99
C ALA A 43 13.24 42.91 -19.89
N ASP A 44 13.91 44.05 -20.05
CA ASP A 44 13.49 45.17 -20.90
C ASP A 44 14.64 45.58 -21.83
N GLY A 45 14.33 46.29 -22.91
CA GLY A 45 15.28 46.75 -23.92
C GLY A 45 14.71 46.73 -25.33
N SER A 46 15.52 47.15 -26.31
CA SER A 46 15.07 47.18 -27.71
C SER A 46 14.76 45.77 -28.24
N ILE A 47 13.58 45.62 -28.85
CA ILE A 47 13.05 44.35 -29.39
C ILE A 47 13.66 44.07 -30.79
N PRO A 48 13.90 42.81 -31.19
CA PRO A 48 13.63 41.56 -30.45
C PRO A 48 14.66 41.25 -29.38
N LEU A 49 14.15 40.86 -28.20
CA LEU A 49 14.94 40.23 -27.15
C LEU A 49 15.01 38.73 -27.41
N THR A 50 16.23 38.20 -27.40
CA THR A 50 16.52 36.77 -27.49
C THR A 50 16.96 36.27 -26.11
N ILE A 51 16.29 35.25 -25.59
CA ILE A 51 16.55 34.65 -24.27
C ILE A 51 17.09 33.25 -24.48
N THR A 52 18.27 32.99 -23.93
CA THR A 52 18.91 31.66 -23.92
C THR A 52 19.09 31.20 -22.48
N TRP A 53 18.29 30.23 -22.06
CA TRP A 53 18.47 29.59 -20.75
C TRP A 53 19.69 28.68 -20.77
N LEU A 54 20.44 28.74 -19.68
CA LEU A 54 21.65 27.97 -19.42
C LEU A 54 21.40 27.01 -18.27
N ARG A 55 21.91 25.79 -18.39
CA ARG A 55 21.96 24.77 -17.35
C ARG A 55 23.41 24.39 -17.11
N ASN A 56 23.90 24.63 -15.90
CA ASN A 56 25.31 24.43 -15.54
C ASN A 56 26.27 25.13 -16.54
N GLY A 57 25.88 26.33 -17.00
CA GLY A 57 26.61 27.12 -17.98
C GLY A 57 26.44 26.69 -19.45
N LEU A 58 25.74 25.58 -19.74
CA LEU A 58 25.50 25.10 -21.10
C LEU A 58 24.12 25.55 -21.61
N PRO A 59 23.99 26.03 -22.85
CA PRO A 59 22.72 26.50 -23.39
C PRO A 59 21.74 25.34 -23.63
N LEU A 60 20.49 25.53 -23.18
CA LEU A 60 19.38 24.60 -23.40
C LEU A 60 18.65 24.83 -24.74
N GLY A 61 18.98 25.92 -25.44
CA GLY A 61 18.33 26.36 -26.67
C GLY A 61 18.08 27.86 -26.65
N ILE A 62 17.83 28.43 -27.83
CA ILE A 62 17.56 29.85 -28.03
C ILE A 62 16.05 30.05 -28.21
N GLY A 63 15.45 30.98 -27.47
CA GLY A 63 14.03 31.31 -27.58
C GLY A 63 13.72 32.76 -27.18
N SER A 64 12.45 33.05 -26.96
CA SER A 64 11.96 34.37 -26.49
C SER A 64 11.19 34.29 -25.18
N ASN A 65 11.10 33.09 -24.58
CA ASN A 65 10.30 32.87 -23.38
C ASN A 65 11.07 33.28 -22.13
N THR A 66 10.48 34.20 -21.37
CA THR A 66 10.94 34.64 -20.06
C THR A 66 10.76 33.60 -18.98
N ALA A 67 9.99 32.54 -19.24
CA ALA A 67 9.83 31.39 -18.35
C ALA A 67 10.41 30.11 -18.97
N PHE A 68 11.03 29.29 -18.12
CA PHE A 68 11.53 27.96 -18.45
C PHE A 68 10.98 26.94 -17.44
N SER A 69 10.40 25.86 -17.93
CA SER A 69 9.95 24.73 -17.10
C SER A 69 10.89 23.56 -17.31
N THR A 70 11.34 22.94 -16.22
CA THR A 70 12.10 21.70 -16.29
C THR A 70 11.20 20.55 -16.75
N ALA A 71 11.82 19.50 -17.29
CA ALA A 71 11.22 18.17 -17.27
C ALA A 71 11.00 17.72 -15.80
N PRO A 72 10.17 16.67 -15.55
CA PRO A 72 10.07 16.05 -14.23
C PRO A 72 11.43 15.77 -13.62
N LEU A 73 11.66 16.28 -12.42
CA LEU A 73 12.95 16.30 -11.76
C LEU A 73 13.39 14.89 -11.33
N ARG A 74 14.68 14.62 -11.46
CA ARG A 74 15.36 13.42 -10.98
C ARG A 74 16.30 13.82 -9.84
N SER A 75 16.67 12.86 -9.00
CA SER A 75 17.64 13.10 -7.91
C SER A 75 18.97 13.68 -8.41
N GLY A 76 19.42 13.26 -9.61
CA GLY A 76 20.64 13.80 -10.25
C GLY A 76 20.51 15.24 -10.77
N ASP A 77 19.33 15.85 -10.74
CA ASP A 77 19.15 17.26 -11.07
C ASP A 77 19.46 18.19 -9.87
N ASP A 78 19.63 17.63 -8.66
CA ASP A 78 19.95 18.40 -7.45
C ASP A 78 21.26 19.19 -7.60
N GLY A 79 21.26 20.43 -7.11
CA GLY A 79 22.38 21.35 -7.23
C GLY A 79 22.59 21.92 -8.64
N THR A 80 21.72 21.61 -9.61
CA THR A 80 21.76 22.23 -10.94
C THR A 80 21.66 23.75 -10.81
N VAL A 81 22.52 24.45 -11.54
CA VAL A 81 22.51 25.91 -11.61
C VAL A 81 21.87 26.35 -12.92
N PHE A 82 20.87 27.22 -12.82
CA PHE A 82 20.24 27.86 -13.96
C PHE A 82 20.62 29.34 -14.03
N SER A 83 20.86 29.80 -15.24
CA SER A 83 20.94 31.23 -15.56
C SER A 83 20.38 31.44 -16.96
N ALA A 84 20.32 32.68 -17.39
CA ALA A 84 19.83 33.07 -18.70
C ALA A 84 20.65 34.22 -19.25
N ILE A 85 20.89 34.16 -20.56
CA ILE A 85 21.47 35.23 -21.35
C ILE A 85 20.34 35.92 -22.11
N VAL A 86 20.20 37.23 -21.92
CA VAL A 86 19.27 38.07 -22.68
C VAL A 86 20.08 38.94 -23.63
N SER A 87 19.74 38.94 -24.92
CA SER A 87 20.49 39.66 -25.95
C SER A 87 19.59 40.34 -26.96
N ASN A 88 20.07 41.45 -27.53
CA ASN A 88 19.50 42.12 -28.70
C ASN A 88 20.64 42.66 -29.58
N ALA A 89 20.31 43.44 -30.62
CA ALA A 89 21.31 44.00 -31.53
C ALA A 89 22.30 44.99 -30.87
N LEU A 90 21.98 45.50 -29.69
CA LEU A 90 22.75 46.52 -28.98
C LEU A 90 23.62 45.95 -27.85
N GLY A 91 23.38 44.71 -27.42
CA GLY A 91 24.19 44.08 -26.39
C GLY A 91 23.58 42.80 -25.80
N MET A 92 24.21 42.35 -24.72
CA MET A 92 23.85 41.12 -24.02
C MET A 92 24.09 41.30 -22.52
N VAL A 93 23.20 40.74 -21.72
CA VAL A 93 23.31 40.68 -20.26
C VAL A 93 23.01 39.26 -19.77
N THR A 94 23.75 38.80 -18.78
CA THR A 94 23.52 37.51 -18.12
C THR A 94 22.86 37.76 -16.77
N THR A 95 21.85 36.96 -16.46
CA THR A 95 21.19 36.94 -15.14
C THR A 95 22.12 36.37 -14.05
N SER A 96 21.74 36.55 -12.79
CA SER A 96 22.33 35.82 -11.67
C SER A 96 21.98 34.33 -11.73
N ASN A 97 22.73 33.53 -10.98
CA ASN A 97 22.48 32.09 -10.85
C ASN A 97 21.28 31.82 -9.93
N ALA A 98 20.43 30.89 -10.36
CA ALA A 98 19.39 30.26 -9.56
C ALA A 98 19.76 28.79 -9.31
N PHE A 99 19.79 28.39 -8.04
CA PHE A 99 20.08 27.02 -7.62
C PHE A 99 18.78 26.22 -7.53
N LEU A 100 18.80 25.00 -8.07
CA LEU A 100 17.74 24.01 -7.90
C LEU A 100 18.11 23.05 -6.77
N THR A 101 17.25 22.94 -5.77
CA THR A 101 17.27 21.87 -4.78
C THR A 101 16.18 20.85 -5.12
N VAL A 102 16.54 19.56 -5.18
CA VAL A 102 15.59 18.48 -5.44
C VAL A 102 15.36 17.69 -4.16
N GLU A 103 14.13 17.75 -3.66
CA GLU A 103 13.70 16.99 -2.49
C GLU A 103 13.21 15.57 -2.86
N PRO A 104 13.24 14.60 -1.92
CA PRO A 104 12.64 13.30 -2.15
C PRO A 104 11.16 13.39 -2.57
N GLY A 105 10.82 12.68 -3.65
CA GLY A 105 9.45 12.54 -4.13
C GLY A 105 8.72 11.34 -3.53
N ILE A 106 7.48 11.14 -3.96
CA ILE A 106 6.66 9.96 -3.60
C ILE A 106 7.46 8.68 -3.88
N VAL A 107 7.50 7.77 -2.91
CA VAL A 107 8.13 6.47 -3.12
C VAL A 107 7.12 5.56 -3.83
N VAL A 108 7.48 5.12 -5.03
CA VAL A 108 6.77 4.08 -5.79
C VAL A 108 7.51 2.77 -5.57
N ALA A 109 7.02 1.95 -4.66
CA ALA A 109 7.59 0.64 -4.35
C ALA A 109 6.76 -0.46 -5.03
N ALA A 110 7.42 -1.43 -5.64
CA ALA A 110 6.76 -2.59 -6.21
C ALA A 110 7.34 -3.88 -5.63
N SER A 111 6.49 -4.91 -5.51
CA SER A 111 6.91 -6.27 -5.20
C SER A 111 6.11 -7.28 -6.01
N VAL A 112 6.69 -8.44 -6.29
CA VAL A 112 5.97 -9.57 -6.90
C VAL A 112 6.05 -10.76 -5.96
N ASN A 113 4.90 -11.36 -5.66
CA ASN A 113 4.76 -12.41 -4.63
C ASN A 113 5.51 -12.03 -3.33
N ARG A 114 5.38 -10.76 -2.91
CA ARG A 114 5.98 -10.15 -1.71
C ARG A 114 7.51 -10.06 -1.71
N THR A 115 8.16 -10.13 -2.87
CA THR A 115 9.62 -9.97 -3.00
C THR A 115 9.98 -9.01 -4.15
N ALA A 116 11.12 -8.34 -4.04
CA ALA A 116 11.69 -7.52 -5.12
C ALA A 116 12.48 -8.36 -6.15
N GLN A 117 12.76 -9.62 -5.82
CA GLN A 117 13.46 -10.58 -6.70
C GLN A 117 12.77 -11.93 -6.62
N LEU A 118 12.19 -12.38 -7.73
CA LEU A 118 11.37 -13.59 -7.77
C LEU A 118 11.87 -14.59 -8.80
N LEU A 119 12.02 -15.85 -8.39
CA LEU A 119 12.01 -17.00 -9.29
C LEU A 119 10.55 -17.46 -9.45
N LEU A 120 9.98 -17.25 -10.63
CA LEU A 120 8.62 -17.65 -10.97
C LEU A 120 8.62 -18.96 -11.75
N TYR A 121 7.89 -19.95 -11.26
CA TYR A 121 7.57 -21.14 -12.02
C TYR A 121 6.32 -20.90 -12.88
N ARG A 122 6.41 -21.19 -14.18
CA ARG A 122 5.27 -21.16 -15.10
C ARG A 122 4.14 -22.03 -14.54
N GLY A 123 2.92 -21.48 -14.52
CA GLY A 123 1.76 -22.13 -13.91
C GLY A 123 1.49 -21.70 -12.47
N TRP A 124 2.39 -20.94 -11.82
CA TRP A 124 2.12 -20.36 -10.50
C TRP A 124 1.57 -18.95 -10.66
N PRO A 125 0.62 -18.49 -9.84
CA PRO A 125 0.11 -17.14 -9.97
C PRO A 125 1.22 -16.14 -9.66
N LEU A 126 1.17 -14.99 -10.32
CA LEU A 126 2.04 -13.84 -10.02
C LEU A 126 1.17 -12.73 -9.50
N VAL A 127 1.43 -12.26 -8.29
CA VAL A 127 0.74 -11.14 -7.65
C VAL A 127 1.73 -9.98 -7.59
N LEU A 128 1.41 -8.89 -8.29
CA LEU A 128 2.16 -7.64 -8.27
C LEU A 128 1.50 -6.69 -7.28
N GLU A 129 2.26 -6.18 -6.33
CA GLU A 129 1.85 -5.11 -5.43
C GLU A 129 2.62 -3.84 -5.76
N VAL A 130 1.91 -2.72 -5.84
CA VAL A 130 2.50 -1.38 -5.91
C VAL A 130 2.01 -0.56 -4.74
N ALA A 131 2.96 -0.06 -3.95
CA ALA A 131 2.74 0.85 -2.85
C ALA A 131 3.22 2.27 -3.21
N LEU A 132 2.40 3.26 -2.90
CA LEU A 132 2.73 4.67 -2.91
C LEU A 132 2.89 5.13 -1.46
N ILE A 133 4.07 5.64 -1.14
CA ILE A 133 4.40 6.08 0.22
C ILE A 133 4.79 7.56 0.19
N HIS A 134 4.30 8.31 1.18
CA HIS A 134 4.67 9.71 1.34
C HIS A 134 6.20 9.82 1.58
N PRO A 135 6.91 10.76 0.95
CA PRO A 135 8.36 10.96 1.17
C PRO A 135 8.71 11.22 2.64
N ASP A 136 7.82 11.92 3.34
CA ASP A 136 7.94 12.23 4.78
C ASP A 136 6.99 11.37 5.62
N ALA A 137 6.81 10.08 5.29
CA ALA A 137 5.86 9.20 5.98
C ALA A 137 6.11 9.06 7.50
N PHE A 138 7.29 9.45 7.99
CA PHE A 138 7.62 9.43 9.41
C PHE A 138 7.45 10.79 10.11
N ASP A 139 7.00 11.82 9.39
CA ASP A 139 6.66 13.13 9.96
C ASP A 139 5.14 13.26 10.10
N SER A 140 4.66 13.34 11.34
CA SER A 140 3.24 13.54 11.66
C SER A 140 2.67 14.87 11.15
N ASN A 141 3.51 15.82 10.77
CA ASN A 141 3.12 17.11 10.21
C ASN A 141 3.25 17.17 8.68
N ALA A 142 3.55 16.04 8.03
CA ALA A 142 3.65 15.95 6.58
C ALA A 142 2.40 16.50 5.90
N VAL A 143 2.59 17.44 4.97
CA VAL A 143 1.50 18.00 4.16
C VAL A 143 0.98 16.89 3.24
N PRO A 144 -0.30 16.50 3.32
CA PRO A 144 -0.76 15.35 2.57
C PRO A 144 -0.69 15.53 1.06
N ILE A 145 -0.32 14.48 0.34
CA ILE A 145 -0.23 14.46 -1.11
C ILE A 145 -1.43 13.73 -1.69
N LEU A 146 -2.26 14.43 -2.46
CA LEU A 146 -3.43 13.85 -3.12
C LEU A 146 -3.06 13.23 -4.47
N ILE A 147 -3.30 11.93 -4.63
CA ILE A 147 -3.12 11.20 -5.89
C ILE A 147 -4.49 10.91 -6.50
N SER A 148 -4.59 11.11 -7.82
CA SER A 148 -5.82 10.90 -8.61
C SER A 148 -5.46 10.34 -9.97
N GLY A 149 -6.37 9.56 -10.56
CA GLY A 149 -6.31 9.15 -11.96
C GLY A 149 -6.92 10.21 -12.88
N THR A 150 -6.63 10.13 -14.18
CA THR A 150 -7.21 11.02 -15.21
C THR A 150 -8.69 10.73 -15.46
N ASN A 151 -9.13 9.48 -15.27
CA ASN A 151 -10.54 9.04 -15.36
C ASN A 151 -10.73 7.78 -14.52
N GLY A 152 -11.54 7.84 -13.45
CA GLY A 152 -11.80 6.69 -12.58
C GLY A 152 -10.81 6.57 -11.41
N PRO A 153 -10.52 5.35 -10.92
CA PRO A 153 -9.76 5.14 -9.70
C PRO A 153 -8.32 5.65 -9.79
N TRP A 154 -7.74 6.00 -8.64
CA TRP A 154 -6.42 6.64 -8.57
C TRP A 154 -5.31 5.80 -9.23
N PHE A 155 -5.43 4.47 -9.17
CA PHE A 155 -4.44 3.55 -9.73
C PHE A 155 -4.39 3.56 -11.26
N ASN A 156 -5.34 4.21 -11.95
CA ASN A 156 -5.23 4.45 -13.39
C ASN A 156 -4.06 5.38 -13.75
N ALA A 157 -3.47 6.06 -12.76
CA ALA A 157 -2.22 6.80 -12.91
C ALA A 157 -0.97 5.89 -12.86
N LEU A 158 -1.11 4.61 -12.49
CA LEU A 158 0.00 3.66 -12.45
C LEU A 158 0.14 2.95 -13.81
N GLN A 159 1.35 3.02 -14.35
CA GLN A 159 1.76 2.36 -15.58
C GLN A 159 2.71 1.22 -15.22
N ILE A 160 2.37 0.00 -15.62
CA ILE A 160 3.20 -1.19 -15.39
C ILE A 160 3.94 -1.51 -16.69
N ASP A 161 5.25 -1.31 -16.69
CA ASP A 161 6.13 -1.63 -17.80
C ASP A 161 6.87 -2.93 -17.50
N VAL A 162 6.84 -3.88 -18.43
CA VAL A 162 7.56 -5.15 -18.31
C VAL A 162 8.58 -5.23 -19.43
N ARG A 163 9.84 -5.52 -19.11
CA ARG A 163 10.92 -5.65 -20.08
C ARG A 163 11.68 -6.95 -19.90
N ASP A 164 12.16 -7.54 -20.97
CA ASP A 164 13.02 -8.72 -20.92
C ASP A 164 14.49 -8.36 -20.63
N GLY A 165 15.37 -9.38 -20.59
CA GLY A 165 16.81 -9.21 -20.38
C GLY A 165 17.54 -8.42 -21.47
N GLN A 166 16.87 -8.12 -22.59
CA GLN A 166 17.36 -7.30 -23.69
C GLN A 166 16.68 -5.93 -23.74
N ASP A 167 16.02 -5.52 -22.65
CA ASP A 167 15.29 -4.27 -22.51
C ASP A 167 14.13 -4.12 -23.53
N GLN A 168 13.63 -5.24 -24.08
CA GLN A 168 12.49 -5.22 -25.00
C GLN A 168 11.16 -5.29 -24.24
N PRO A 169 10.17 -4.44 -24.59
CA PRO A 169 8.89 -4.39 -23.90
C PRO A 169 8.10 -5.68 -24.10
N GLN A 170 7.47 -6.16 -23.03
CA GLN A 170 6.62 -7.35 -22.97
C GLN A 170 5.18 -6.95 -22.63
N SER A 171 4.21 -7.59 -23.28
CA SER A 171 2.79 -7.36 -23.02
C SER A 171 2.22 -8.47 -22.16
N TRP A 172 1.94 -8.18 -20.88
CA TRP A 172 1.33 -9.10 -19.93
C TRP A 172 -0.03 -8.56 -19.47
N THR A 173 -1.03 -9.44 -19.39
CA THR A 173 -2.41 -9.08 -19.05
C THR A 173 -2.62 -9.07 -17.54
N PHE A 174 -2.14 -8.03 -16.86
CA PHE A 174 -2.36 -7.87 -15.42
C PHE A 174 -3.82 -7.56 -15.08
N HIS A 175 -4.42 -8.38 -14.22
CA HIS A 175 -5.78 -8.18 -13.70
C HIS A 175 -5.74 -7.34 -12.42
N PRO A 176 -6.36 -6.15 -12.38
CA PRO A 176 -6.37 -5.31 -11.18
C PRO A 176 -7.32 -5.85 -10.10
N ALA A 177 -6.94 -5.68 -8.83
CA ALA A 177 -7.86 -5.85 -7.71
C ALA A 177 -9.02 -4.85 -7.79
N PRO A 178 -10.25 -5.25 -7.38
CA PRO A 178 -11.46 -4.45 -7.59
C PRO A 178 -11.60 -3.33 -6.55
N ILE A 179 -10.64 -2.40 -6.49
CA ILE A 179 -10.77 -1.17 -5.70
C ILE A 179 -11.40 -0.07 -6.56
N THR A 180 -12.21 0.80 -5.95
CA THR A 180 -13.00 1.82 -6.67
C THR A 180 -12.68 3.25 -6.25
N ASN A 181 -11.81 3.43 -5.26
CA ASN A 181 -11.43 4.75 -4.74
C ASN A 181 -10.85 5.62 -5.86
N GLU A 182 -11.50 6.75 -6.15
CA GLU A 182 -11.04 7.73 -7.16
C GLU A 182 -9.72 8.40 -6.82
N VAL A 183 -9.45 8.53 -5.52
CA VAL A 183 -8.29 9.24 -4.98
C VAL A 183 -7.66 8.46 -3.84
N VAL A 184 -6.37 8.70 -3.61
CA VAL A 184 -5.69 8.31 -2.38
C VAL A 184 -4.90 9.49 -1.85
N GLN A 185 -4.90 9.66 -0.53
CA GLN A 185 -4.16 10.69 0.16
C GLN A 185 -2.99 10.05 0.88
N LEU A 186 -1.77 10.48 0.53
CA LEU A 186 -0.55 10.02 1.15
C LEU A 186 -0.21 10.94 2.32
N ASN A 187 -0.02 10.38 3.50
CA ASN A 187 0.40 11.07 4.72
C ASN A 187 1.23 10.10 5.60
N SER A 188 1.47 10.43 6.87
CA SER A 188 2.25 9.60 7.78
C SER A 188 1.59 8.26 8.14
N ASP A 189 0.26 8.20 8.09
CA ASP A 189 -0.53 7.09 8.60
C ASP A 189 -1.22 6.30 7.48
N SER A 190 -1.24 6.83 6.24
CA SER A 190 -1.87 6.21 5.09
C SER A 190 -1.05 6.36 3.81
N GLY A 191 -0.87 5.23 3.11
CA GLY A 191 -0.32 5.16 1.76
C GLY A 191 -1.35 4.67 0.74
N GLY A 192 -0.95 4.60 -0.53
CA GLY A 192 -1.71 3.93 -1.58
C GLY A 192 -1.21 2.52 -1.81
N GLY A 193 -2.09 1.52 -1.86
CA GLY A 193 -1.74 0.15 -2.19
C GLY A 193 -2.63 -0.37 -3.31
N MET A 194 -2.04 -0.98 -4.33
CA MET A 194 -2.77 -1.61 -5.42
C MET A 194 -2.16 -2.95 -5.78
N LEU A 195 -3.03 -3.94 -6.00
CA LEU A 195 -2.65 -5.29 -6.39
C LEU A 195 -3.10 -5.57 -7.83
N TRP A 196 -2.24 -6.26 -8.57
CA TRP A 196 -2.59 -6.92 -9.82
C TRP A 196 -2.18 -8.39 -9.75
N TRP A 197 -2.78 -9.23 -10.60
CA TRP A 197 -2.31 -10.60 -10.76
C TRP A 197 -2.26 -11.05 -12.21
N LEU A 198 -1.38 -12.03 -12.47
CA LEU A 198 -1.48 -12.96 -13.58
C LEU A 198 -1.96 -14.30 -13.04
N THR A 199 -2.94 -14.89 -13.72
CA THR A 199 -3.48 -16.20 -13.35
C THR A 199 -2.46 -17.31 -13.62
N PRO A 200 -2.60 -18.48 -12.96
CA PRO A 200 -1.82 -19.68 -13.28
C PRO A 200 -1.79 -20.03 -14.78
N ALA A 201 -2.92 -19.86 -15.48
CA ALA A 201 -3.01 -20.15 -16.91
C ALA A 201 -2.21 -19.15 -17.76
N GLU A 202 -2.17 -17.87 -17.36
CA GLU A 202 -1.41 -16.84 -18.06
C GLU A 202 0.08 -16.95 -17.79
N THR A 203 0.49 -17.17 -16.53
CA THR A 203 1.90 -17.41 -16.20
C THR A 203 2.41 -18.69 -16.84
N ALA A 204 1.55 -19.69 -17.05
CA ALA A 204 1.87 -20.88 -17.81
C ALA A 204 2.21 -20.58 -19.27
N GLN A 205 1.85 -19.43 -19.85
CA GLN A 205 2.17 -19.05 -21.23
C GLN A 205 3.37 -18.10 -21.36
N LEU A 206 3.91 -17.59 -20.25
CA LEU A 206 5.02 -16.63 -20.30
C LEU A 206 6.30 -17.26 -20.88
N PRO A 207 7.10 -16.50 -21.65
CA PRO A 207 8.42 -16.95 -22.07
C PRO A 207 9.33 -17.12 -20.85
N THR A 208 10.22 -18.12 -20.91
CA THR A 208 11.27 -18.29 -19.90
C THR A 208 12.37 -17.27 -20.12
N GLY A 209 12.97 -16.77 -19.04
CA GLY A 209 14.02 -15.75 -19.12
C GLY A 209 13.99 -14.81 -17.92
N THR A 210 14.80 -13.75 -18.00
CA THR A 210 14.82 -12.68 -17.01
C THR A 210 13.96 -11.51 -17.47
N PHE A 211 13.22 -10.91 -16.54
CA PHE A 211 12.37 -9.76 -16.79
C PHE A 211 12.53 -8.73 -15.67
N ALA A 212 12.25 -7.48 -15.99
CA ALA A 212 12.12 -6.40 -15.04
C ALA A 212 10.71 -5.81 -15.14
N ILE A 213 10.06 -5.61 -14.00
CA ILE A 213 8.76 -4.93 -13.91
C ILE A 213 8.97 -3.59 -13.24
N THR A 214 8.61 -2.50 -13.91
CA THR A 214 8.72 -1.14 -13.40
C THR A 214 7.32 -0.54 -13.29
N ALA A 215 6.93 -0.16 -12.08
CA ALA A 215 5.74 0.64 -11.86
C ALA A 215 6.08 2.13 -11.97
N THR A 216 5.34 2.88 -12.78
CA THR A 216 5.51 4.33 -12.95
C THR A 216 4.22 5.03 -12.57
N LEU A 217 4.28 5.94 -11.60
CA LEU A 217 3.22 6.89 -11.31
C LEU A 217 3.30 8.05 -12.30
N ASN A 218 2.24 8.26 -13.08
CA ASN A 218 2.16 9.36 -14.04
C ASN A 218 0.83 10.10 -13.90
N THR A 219 0.88 11.30 -13.32
CA THR A 219 -0.28 12.16 -13.09
C THR A 219 -0.22 13.47 -13.88
N THR A 220 0.69 13.57 -14.86
CA THR A 220 0.91 14.82 -15.63
C THR A 220 -0.35 15.36 -16.32
N ASN A 221 -1.24 14.45 -16.76
CA ASN A 221 -2.49 14.80 -17.43
C ASN A 221 -3.69 14.95 -16.47
N VAL A 222 -3.48 14.84 -15.16
CA VAL A 222 -4.56 14.95 -14.16
C VAL A 222 -4.99 16.40 -14.03
N THR A 223 -6.30 16.63 -14.16
CA THR A 223 -6.91 17.96 -14.07
C THR A 223 -7.51 18.27 -12.70
N ARG A 224 -7.60 17.27 -11.80
CA ARG A 224 -8.17 17.43 -10.46
C ARG A 224 -7.40 18.51 -9.67
N PRO A 225 -8.08 19.56 -9.15
CA PRO A 225 -7.43 20.58 -8.33
C PRO A 225 -6.78 19.97 -7.08
N GLY A 226 -5.57 20.44 -6.75
CA GLY A 226 -4.81 19.97 -5.58
C GLY A 226 -4.21 18.57 -5.70
N ALA A 227 -4.49 17.83 -6.80
CA ALA A 227 -3.80 16.57 -7.05
C ALA A 227 -2.35 16.82 -7.45
N TRP A 228 -1.45 15.97 -6.96
CA TRP A 228 -0.05 15.98 -7.32
C TRP A 228 0.14 15.73 -8.81
N LYS A 229 1.06 16.47 -9.43
CA LYS A 229 1.35 16.40 -10.87
C LYS A 229 2.81 16.10 -11.09
N GLY A 230 3.08 14.92 -11.62
CA GLY A 230 4.42 14.53 -11.94
C GLY A 230 4.52 13.14 -12.53
N VAL A 231 5.76 12.70 -12.72
CA VAL A 231 6.09 11.33 -13.15
C VAL A 231 7.21 10.77 -12.30
N LEU A 232 6.96 9.62 -11.68
CA LEU A 232 7.94 8.90 -10.86
C LEU A 232 7.94 7.43 -11.22
N ALA A 233 9.09 6.92 -11.66
CA ALA A 233 9.31 5.49 -11.82
C ALA A 233 9.83 4.90 -10.50
N GLY A 234 9.26 3.78 -10.09
CA GLY A 234 9.76 2.98 -8.99
C GLY A 234 11.03 2.21 -9.35
N VAL A 235 11.64 1.59 -8.34
CA VAL A 235 12.76 0.67 -8.56
C VAL A 235 12.23 -0.60 -9.25
N PRO A 236 12.84 -1.07 -10.35
CA PRO A 236 12.39 -2.27 -11.04
C PRO A 236 12.48 -3.52 -10.16
N VAL A 237 11.42 -4.34 -10.20
CA VAL A 237 11.39 -5.67 -9.60
C VAL A 237 11.97 -6.67 -10.58
N SER A 238 12.89 -7.51 -10.13
CA SER A 238 13.53 -8.52 -10.98
C SER A 238 12.81 -9.85 -10.92
N LEU A 239 12.58 -10.45 -12.09
CA LEU A 239 11.91 -11.74 -12.23
C LEU A 239 12.76 -12.69 -13.08
N SER A 240 12.82 -13.96 -12.68
CA SER A 240 13.30 -15.05 -13.53
C SER A 240 12.17 -16.05 -13.72
N VAL A 241 11.72 -16.24 -14.96
CA VAL A 241 10.65 -17.18 -15.31
C VAL A 241 11.27 -18.48 -15.81
N THR A 242 10.89 -19.60 -15.19
CA THR A 242 11.33 -20.94 -15.58
C THR A 242 10.17 -21.95 -15.50
N ASN A 243 10.37 -23.15 -16.04
CA ASN A 243 9.40 -24.23 -15.90
C ASN A 243 9.43 -24.78 -14.47
N GLU A 244 8.28 -25.21 -13.96
CA GLU A 244 8.20 -25.94 -12.71
C GLU A 244 9.07 -27.21 -12.78
N PRO A 245 9.91 -27.50 -11.76
CA PRO A 245 10.61 -28.77 -11.66
C PRO A 245 9.64 -29.94 -11.65
N ALA A 246 10.05 -31.10 -12.19
CA ALA A 246 9.20 -32.29 -12.22
C ALA A 246 8.82 -32.79 -10.81
N ILE A 247 9.67 -32.51 -9.81
CA ILE A 247 9.45 -32.82 -8.41
C ILE A 247 9.82 -31.57 -7.62
N LEU A 248 8.88 -31.09 -6.80
CA LEU A 248 9.11 -29.99 -5.87
C LEU A 248 9.74 -30.52 -4.59
N ASP A 249 10.70 -29.78 -4.06
CA ASP A 249 11.17 -30.01 -2.70
C ASP A 249 10.15 -29.50 -1.66
N ARG A 250 10.46 -29.69 -0.37
CA ARG A 250 9.59 -29.27 0.73
C ARG A 250 9.33 -27.76 0.74
N ALA A 251 10.36 -26.95 0.50
CA ALA A 251 10.27 -25.49 0.54
C ALA A 251 9.47 -24.96 -0.66
N GLN A 252 9.71 -25.52 -1.85
CA GLN A 252 8.95 -25.20 -3.05
C GLN A 252 7.48 -25.61 -2.92
N THR A 253 7.19 -26.77 -2.31
CA THR A 253 5.80 -27.20 -2.09
C THR A 253 5.07 -26.29 -1.11
N GLU A 254 5.73 -25.88 -0.03
CA GLU A 254 5.19 -24.88 0.90
C GLU A 254 4.94 -23.54 0.20
N GLN A 255 5.93 -23.05 -0.54
CA GLN A 255 5.82 -21.80 -1.29
C GLN A 255 4.64 -21.86 -2.27
N LYS A 256 4.49 -22.96 -3.01
CA LYS A 256 3.38 -23.17 -3.95
C LYS A 256 2.03 -23.13 -3.22
N GLY A 257 1.87 -23.94 -2.18
CA GLY A 257 0.60 -24.05 -1.44
C GLY A 257 0.18 -22.70 -0.84
N ARG A 258 1.11 -21.99 -0.20
CA ARG A 258 0.83 -20.66 0.37
C ARG A 258 0.51 -19.61 -0.70
N LEU A 259 1.23 -19.61 -1.82
CA LEU A 259 1.00 -18.67 -2.91
C LEU A 259 -0.35 -18.90 -3.59
N PHE A 260 -0.74 -20.16 -3.82
CA PHE A 260 -2.06 -20.48 -4.37
C PHE A 260 -3.19 -20.14 -3.37
N ALA A 261 -2.96 -20.33 -2.07
CA ALA A 261 -3.91 -19.90 -1.04
C ALA A 261 -4.07 -18.37 -1.00
N ASP A 262 -2.97 -17.62 -1.01
CA ASP A 262 -2.98 -16.15 -1.10
C ASP A 262 -3.73 -15.66 -2.36
N TYR A 263 -3.46 -16.28 -3.51
CA TYR A 263 -4.15 -15.97 -4.77
C TYR A 263 -5.66 -16.29 -4.70
N ALA A 264 -6.04 -17.39 -4.05
CA ALA A 264 -7.44 -17.73 -3.84
C ALA A 264 -8.14 -16.70 -2.95
N LEU A 265 -7.51 -16.29 -1.83
CA LEU A 265 -8.01 -15.23 -0.95
C LEU A 265 -8.15 -13.88 -1.67
N LEU A 266 -7.19 -13.54 -2.54
CA LEU A 266 -7.25 -12.32 -3.36
C LEU A 266 -8.51 -12.26 -4.24
N LYS A 267 -8.97 -13.42 -4.71
CA LYS A 267 -10.21 -13.56 -5.47
C LYS A 267 -11.47 -13.73 -4.60
N GLY A 268 -11.32 -13.73 -3.27
CA GLY A 268 -12.41 -13.99 -2.32
C GLY A 268 -12.80 -15.46 -2.18
N ASP A 269 -12.02 -16.41 -2.73
CA ASP A 269 -12.29 -17.85 -2.67
C ASP A 269 -11.60 -18.49 -1.47
N ARG A 270 -12.22 -18.33 -0.29
CA ARG A 270 -11.69 -18.87 0.98
C ARG A 270 -11.66 -20.40 1.00
N ASP A 271 -12.61 -21.06 0.34
CA ASP A 271 -12.68 -22.51 0.31
C ASP A 271 -11.53 -23.10 -0.50
N GLN A 272 -11.18 -22.48 -1.64
CA GLN A 272 -9.99 -22.88 -2.37
C GLN A 272 -8.72 -22.62 -1.55
N ALA A 273 -8.61 -21.48 -0.86
CA ALA A 273 -7.47 -21.21 0.00
C ALA A 273 -7.27 -22.29 1.07
N GLN A 274 -8.36 -22.72 1.72
CA GLN A 274 -8.34 -23.82 2.68
C GLN A 274 -7.88 -25.13 2.04
N ARG A 275 -8.40 -25.48 0.84
CA ARG A 275 -8.00 -26.71 0.13
C ARG A 275 -6.50 -26.75 -0.20
N GLU A 276 -5.91 -25.63 -0.60
CA GLU A 276 -4.46 -25.56 -0.90
C GLU A 276 -3.62 -25.82 0.35
N ILE A 277 -4.01 -25.25 1.49
CA ILE A 277 -3.30 -25.43 2.76
C ILE A 277 -3.52 -26.83 3.34
N ASP A 278 -4.73 -27.38 3.23
CA ASP A 278 -5.02 -28.76 3.63
C ASP A 278 -4.23 -29.77 2.80
N ALA A 279 -4.08 -29.54 1.49
CA ALA A 279 -3.24 -30.36 0.63
C ALA A 279 -1.76 -30.30 1.03
N LEU A 280 -1.25 -29.09 1.35
CA LEU A 280 0.10 -28.90 1.88
C LEU A 280 0.31 -29.69 3.18
N LEU A 281 -0.61 -29.57 4.14
CA LEU A 281 -0.52 -30.25 5.44
C LEU A 281 -0.77 -31.76 5.33
N THR A 282 -1.49 -32.22 4.32
CA THR A 282 -1.61 -33.67 4.03
C THR A 282 -0.28 -34.24 3.58
N ALA A 283 0.46 -33.52 2.72
CA ALA A 283 1.78 -33.94 2.26
C ALA A 283 2.87 -33.74 3.33
N TYR A 284 2.77 -32.67 4.12
CA TYR A 284 3.73 -32.28 5.14
C TYR A 284 3.03 -31.84 6.44
N PRO A 285 2.57 -32.79 7.28
CA PRO A 285 1.79 -32.47 8.49
C PRO A 285 2.51 -31.60 9.52
N THR A 286 3.85 -31.61 9.50
CA THR A 286 4.71 -30.84 10.42
C THR A 286 5.28 -29.58 9.77
N ASN A 287 4.71 -29.12 8.64
CA ASN A 287 5.13 -27.88 8.00
C ASN A 287 4.67 -26.68 8.86
N ILE A 288 5.62 -25.98 9.48
CA ILE A 288 5.34 -24.85 10.38
C ILE A 288 4.57 -23.75 9.64
N GLY A 289 5.00 -23.35 8.44
CA GLY A 289 4.34 -22.30 7.67
C GLY A 289 2.90 -22.65 7.27
N GLY A 290 2.65 -23.91 6.93
CA GLY A 290 1.32 -24.46 6.64
C GLY A 290 0.41 -24.47 7.87
N LEU A 291 0.93 -24.89 9.03
CA LEU A 291 0.17 -24.91 10.30
C LEU A 291 -0.21 -23.48 10.72
N THR A 292 0.75 -22.54 10.67
CA THR A 292 0.51 -21.12 10.98
C THR A 292 -0.51 -20.50 10.03
N TYR A 293 -0.41 -20.78 8.73
CA TYR A 293 -1.36 -20.26 7.76
C TYR A 293 -2.76 -20.87 7.94
N ASN A 294 -2.84 -22.17 8.23
CA ASN A 294 -4.10 -22.83 8.51
C ASN A 294 -4.76 -22.26 9.78
N ALA A 295 -3.99 -21.96 10.82
CA ALA A 295 -4.51 -21.28 12.01
C ALA A 295 -5.16 -19.93 11.68
N TYR A 296 -4.54 -19.14 10.79
CA TYR A 296 -5.12 -17.89 10.31
C TYR A 296 -6.46 -18.11 9.57
N LEU A 297 -6.52 -19.07 8.64
CA LEU A 297 -7.74 -19.40 7.91
C LEU A 297 -8.86 -19.88 8.84
N LYS A 298 -8.53 -20.76 9.80
CA LYS A 298 -9.45 -21.30 10.80
C LYS A 298 -9.98 -20.22 11.73
N GLN A 299 -9.12 -19.33 12.21
CA GLN A 299 -9.55 -18.20 13.02
C GLN A 299 -10.48 -17.27 12.24
N ALA A 300 -10.15 -16.95 10.98
CA ALA A 300 -11.02 -16.14 10.12
C ALA A 300 -12.39 -16.80 9.85
N ALA A 301 -12.45 -18.13 9.90
CA ALA A 301 -13.68 -18.92 9.83
C ALA A 301 -14.40 -19.10 11.18
N GLY A 302 -13.87 -18.55 12.29
CA GLY A 302 -14.43 -18.71 13.63
C GLY A 302 -14.16 -20.07 14.28
N LEU A 303 -13.30 -20.90 13.70
CA LEU A 303 -12.88 -22.21 14.21
C LEU A 303 -11.69 -22.06 15.16
N PHE A 304 -11.92 -21.39 16.29
CA PHE A 304 -10.84 -20.99 17.21
C PHE A 304 -10.12 -22.17 17.87
N ASP A 305 -10.83 -23.25 18.19
CA ASP A 305 -10.21 -24.44 18.79
C ASP A 305 -9.25 -25.14 17.80
N ASP A 306 -9.66 -25.29 16.54
CA ASP A 306 -8.80 -25.80 15.45
C ASP A 306 -7.58 -24.88 15.22
N ALA A 307 -7.81 -23.56 15.24
CA ALA A 307 -6.74 -22.58 15.08
C ALA A 307 -5.71 -22.69 16.20
N PHE A 308 -6.18 -22.81 17.45
CA PHE A 308 -5.32 -22.95 18.63
C PHE A 308 -4.49 -24.23 18.57
N GLN A 309 -5.10 -25.37 18.21
CA GLN A 309 -4.37 -26.64 18.03
C GLN A 309 -3.28 -26.54 16.95
N ASN A 310 -3.56 -25.89 15.82
CA ASN A 310 -2.56 -25.68 14.77
C ASN A 310 -1.38 -24.82 15.25
N VAL A 311 -1.63 -23.78 16.07
CA VAL A 311 -0.56 -22.95 16.66
C VAL A 311 0.29 -23.77 17.63
N GLN A 312 -0.32 -24.57 18.49
CA GLN A 312 0.40 -25.45 19.41
C GLN A 312 1.28 -26.46 18.66
N LEU A 313 0.73 -27.10 17.62
CA LEU A 313 1.50 -28.00 16.77
C LEU A 313 2.67 -27.27 16.08
N ALA A 314 2.47 -26.03 15.62
CA ALA A 314 3.53 -25.24 15.02
C ALA A 314 4.65 -24.93 16.02
N LEU A 315 4.30 -24.54 17.25
CA LEU A 315 5.26 -24.28 18.35
C LEU A 315 6.04 -25.54 18.71
N ASP A 316 5.38 -26.69 18.82
CA ASP A 316 6.04 -27.99 19.05
C ASP A 316 7.06 -28.29 17.94
N GLN A 317 6.70 -28.03 16.68
CA GLN A 317 7.61 -28.23 15.55
C GLN A 317 8.77 -27.25 15.54
N VAL A 318 8.58 -25.99 15.97
CA VAL A 318 9.67 -25.03 16.14
C VAL A 318 10.66 -25.53 17.20
N ALA A 319 10.16 -26.00 18.35
CA ALA A 319 11.01 -26.52 19.42
C ALA A 319 11.84 -27.73 18.97
N VAL A 320 11.27 -28.60 18.12
CA VAL A 320 11.99 -29.75 17.54
C VAL A 320 13.03 -29.32 16.49
N GLN A 321 12.69 -28.39 15.60
CA GLN A 321 13.56 -28.00 14.49
C GLN A 321 14.63 -26.97 14.88
N SER A 322 14.43 -26.25 15.98
CA SER A 322 15.32 -25.18 16.44
C SER A 322 15.36 -25.09 17.97
N PRO A 323 15.89 -26.13 18.65
CA PRO A 323 15.88 -26.20 20.12
C PRO A 323 16.72 -25.10 20.78
N ASP A 324 17.77 -24.63 20.10
CA ASP A 324 18.71 -23.60 20.58
C ASP A 324 18.51 -22.25 19.87
N ALA A 325 17.30 -21.98 19.38
CA ALA A 325 17.01 -20.71 18.72
C ALA A 325 17.33 -19.53 19.69
N PRO A 326 18.12 -18.53 19.26
CA PRO A 326 18.51 -17.42 20.12
C PRO A 326 17.33 -16.52 20.50
N GLU A 327 16.27 -16.55 19.69
CA GLU A 327 15.04 -15.80 19.90
C GLU A 327 13.83 -16.74 19.85
N PRO A 328 12.85 -16.55 20.76
CA PRO A 328 11.63 -17.33 20.73
C PRO A 328 10.77 -16.96 19.51
N PRO A 329 9.89 -17.89 19.03
CA PRO A 329 8.96 -17.62 17.93
C PRO A 329 7.83 -16.68 18.37
N SER A 330 8.16 -15.39 18.54
CA SER A 330 7.33 -14.40 19.23
C SER A 330 5.96 -14.21 18.57
N GLU A 331 5.87 -14.27 17.24
CA GLU A 331 4.58 -14.18 16.54
C GLU A 331 3.65 -15.35 16.87
N LEU A 332 4.19 -16.58 16.93
CA LEU A 332 3.41 -17.76 17.29
C LEU A 332 3.01 -17.75 18.76
N LEU A 333 3.89 -17.32 19.66
CA LEU A 333 3.58 -17.19 21.09
C LEU A 333 2.52 -16.11 21.35
N LEU A 334 2.60 -14.97 20.65
CA LEU A 334 1.57 -13.95 20.73
C LEU A 334 0.23 -14.49 20.22
N LYS A 335 0.26 -15.28 19.14
CA LYS A 335 -0.93 -15.90 18.56
C LYS A 335 -1.54 -16.95 19.47
N GLU A 336 -0.71 -17.75 20.12
CA GLU A 336 -1.12 -18.72 21.13
C GLU A 336 -1.81 -18.02 22.30
N ALA A 337 -1.20 -16.97 22.86
CA ALA A 337 -1.77 -16.22 23.96
C ALA A 337 -3.10 -15.52 23.59
N GLU A 338 -3.21 -15.00 22.36
CA GLU A 338 -4.46 -14.44 21.83
C GLU A 338 -5.57 -15.51 21.78
N LEU A 339 -5.27 -16.66 21.17
CA LEU A 339 -6.22 -17.74 21.00
C LEU A 339 -6.57 -18.43 22.33
N GLU A 340 -5.62 -18.56 23.26
CA GLU A 340 -5.85 -19.13 24.60
C GLU A 340 -6.95 -18.38 25.34
N GLN A 341 -6.94 -17.04 25.28
CA GLN A 341 -8.00 -16.22 25.87
C GLN A 341 -9.37 -16.45 25.21
N ILE A 342 -9.38 -16.71 23.90
CA ILE A 342 -10.60 -16.97 23.12
C ILE A 342 -11.15 -18.37 23.43
N VAL A 343 -10.26 -19.37 23.50
CA VAL A 343 -10.63 -20.77 23.74
C VAL A 343 -10.79 -21.12 25.22
N ALA A 344 -10.49 -20.19 26.13
CA ALA A 344 -10.76 -20.36 27.56
C ALA A 344 -12.27 -20.61 27.81
N PRO A 345 -12.64 -21.57 28.68
CA PRO A 345 -14.02 -21.82 29.01
C PRO A 345 -14.66 -20.57 29.66
N PRO A 346 -15.92 -20.24 29.33
CA PRO A 346 -16.60 -19.15 30.01
C PRO A 346 -16.79 -19.48 31.50
N THR A 347 -16.73 -18.47 32.35
CA THR A 347 -17.02 -18.63 33.78
C THR A 347 -18.48 -18.32 34.06
N LEU A 348 -19.06 -19.05 35.01
CA LEU A 348 -20.43 -18.87 35.48
C LEU A 348 -20.39 -18.60 36.99
N GLU A 349 -20.89 -17.44 37.39
CA GLU A 349 -21.09 -17.03 38.77
C GLU A 349 -22.59 -17.08 39.09
N HIS A 350 -22.93 -17.26 40.36
CA HIS A 350 -24.31 -17.24 40.80
C HIS A 350 -24.47 -16.47 42.10
N ALA A 351 -25.61 -15.78 42.22
CA ALA A 351 -26.04 -15.12 43.44
C ALA A 351 -27.53 -15.39 43.68
N VAL A 352 -27.94 -15.39 44.95
CA VAL A 352 -29.36 -15.45 45.33
C VAL A 352 -29.73 -14.11 45.95
N ILE A 353 -30.64 -13.38 45.29
CA ILE A 353 -31.07 -12.04 45.70
C ILE A 353 -32.59 -12.02 45.71
N ASN A 354 -33.22 -11.71 46.84
CA ASN A 354 -34.68 -11.58 46.97
C ASN A 354 -35.48 -12.77 46.38
N GLN A 355 -35.07 -14.01 46.67
CA GLN A 355 -35.66 -15.26 46.13
C GLN A 355 -35.49 -15.47 44.62
N GLN A 356 -34.63 -14.69 43.94
CA GLN A 356 -34.23 -14.92 42.55
C GLN A 356 -32.81 -15.48 42.49
N VAL A 357 -32.59 -16.45 41.60
CA VAL A 357 -31.26 -16.89 41.22
C VAL A 357 -30.80 -16.00 40.08
N VAL A 358 -29.67 -15.32 40.27
CA VAL A 358 -28.99 -14.53 39.26
C VAL A 358 -27.75 -15.29 38.85
N LEU A 359 -27.66 -15.63 37.57
CA LEU A 359 -26.48 -16.21 36.95
C LEU A 359 -25.75 -15.11 36.22
N GLY A 360 -24.48 -14.89 36.55
CA GLY A 360 -23.58 -13.98 35.84
C GLY A 360 -22.53 -14.79 35.07
N TRP A 361 -22.03 -14.29 33.94
CA TRP A 361 -20.96 -14.96 33.21
C TRP A 361 -19.94 -14.00 32.64
N SER A 362 -18.72 -14.51 32.45
CA SER A 362 -17.69 -13.84 31.67
C SER A 362 -17.07 -14.80 30.65
N GLY A 363 -16.49 -14.22 29.61
CA GLY A 363 -15.92 -14.95 28.47
C GLY A 363 -15.21 -13.98 27.54
N TYR A 364 -14.90 -14.42 26.33
CA TYR A 364 -14.27 -13.59 25.31
C TYR A 364 -15.28 -12.61 24.68
N PRO A 365 -14.99 -11.29 24.63
CA PRO A 365 -15.86 -10.31 23.99
C PRO A 365 -16.10 -10.61 22.51
N GLY A 366 -17.35 -10.49 22.06
CA GLY A 366 -17.72 -10.67 20.65
C GLY A 366 -18.10 -12.10 20.24
N LEU A 367 -17.98 -13.08 21.14
CA LEU A 367 -18.55 -14.43 20.92
C LEU A 367 -20.00 -14.52 21.40
N ASN A 368 -20.73 -15.44 20.77
CA ASN A 368 -22.05 -15.85 21.22
C ASN A 368 -21.95 -17.08 22.12
N TYR A 369 -22.83 -17.12 23.11
CA TYR A 369 -22.91 -18.17 24.10
C TYR A 369 -24.35 -18.63 24.29
N ARG A 370 -24.51 -19.80 24.89
CA ARG A 370 -25.78 -20.34 25.38
C ARG A 370 -25.67 -20.80 26.82
N LEU A 371 -26.78 -20.69 27.53
CA LEU A 371 -26.94 -21.13 28.91
C LEU A 371 -27.81 -22.37 28.88
N GLU A 372 -27.35 -23.42 29.54
CA GLU A 372 -28.03 -24.70 29.60
C GLU A 372 -28.28 -25.11 31.05
N THR A 373 -29.31 -25.90 31.27
CA THR A 373 -29.66 -26.48 32.57
C THR A 373 -29.79 -27.99 32.51
N SER A 374 -29.53 -28.65 33.63
CA SER A 374 -29.68 -30.09 33.81
C SER A 374 -30.13 -30.41 35.24
N SER A 375 -30.86 -31.51 35.41
CA SER A 375 -31.21 -32.06 36.74
C SER A 375 -30.27 -33.17 37.19
N ASP A 376 -29.48 -33.75 36.29
CA ASP A 376 -28.73 -35.00 36.52
C ASP A 376 -27.33 -35.03 35.90
N LEU A 377 -26.89 -33.91 35.30
CA LEU A 377 -25.64 -33.74 34.53
C LEU A 377 -25.56 -34.57 33.23
N SER A 378 -26.57 -35.37 32.91
CA SER A 378 -26.59 -36.25 31.73
C SER A 378 -27.43 -35.67 30.58
N GLY A 379 -28.59 -35.09 30.90
CA GLY A 379 -29.47 -34.40 29.95
C GLY A 379 -29.39 -32.88 30.11
N TRP A 380 -29.09 -32.15 29.03
CA TRP A 380 -28.98 -30.69 29.04
C TRP A 380 -30.06 -30.05 28.16
N SER A 381 -30.72 -29.02 28.66
CA SER A 381 -31.72 -28.21 27.94
C SER A 381 -31.27 -26.76 27.86
N VAL A 382 -31.44 -26.11 26.71
CA VAL A 382 -31.08 -24.69 26.50
C VAL A 382 -32.11 -23.78 27.18
N LEU A 383 -31.62 -22.84 27.99
CA LEU A 383 -32.44 -21.78 28.61
C LEU A 383 -32.45 -20.50 27.77
N ILE A 384 -31.29 -20.05 27.32
CA ILE A 384 -31.11 -18.88 26.47
C ILE A 384 -29.87 -19.07 25.58
N THR A 385 -29.88 -18.46 24.41
CA THR A 385 -28.81 -18.55 23.40
C THR A 385 -28.51 -17.18 22.79
N ASN A 386 -27.43 -17.09 22.01
CA ASN A 386 -26.99 -15.89 21.30
C ASN A 386 -26.77 -14.67 22.20
N PHE A 387 -26.36 -14.89 23.46
CA PHE A 387 -25.95 -13.79 24.33
C PHE A 387 -24.43 -13.60 24.24
N THR A 388 -24.01 -12.37 24.55
CA THR A 388 -22.60 -11.98 24.57
C THR A 388 -22.16 -11.69 26.00
N THR A 389 -20.89 -11.35 26.18
CA THR A 389 -20.34 -10.87 27.46
C THR A 389 -20.85 -9.48 27.86
N VAL A 390 -21.62 -8.80 27.00
CA VAL A 390 -22.29 -7.51 27.33
C VAL A 390 -23.61 -7.78 28.05
N SER A 391 -24.38 -8.77 27.58
CA SER A 391 -25.58 -9.26 28.27
C SER A 391 -25.17 -10.29 29.32
N ASN A 392 -24.38 -9.91 30.31
CA ASN A 392 -23.62 -10.84 31.17
C ASN A 392 -24.39 -11.50 32.31
N HIS A 393 -25.72 -11.42 32.31
CA HIS A 393 -26.54 -11.98 33.39
C HIS A 393 -27.89 -12.51 32.92
N TYR A 394 -28.37 -13.55 33.60
CA TYR A 394 -29.70 -14.13 33.46
C TYR A 394 -30.31 -14.31 34.86
N SER A 395 -31.52 -13.83 35.07
CA SER A 395 -32.21 -13.95 36.35
C SER A 395 -33.56 -14.62 36.18
N PHE A 396 -33.89 -15.50 37.13
CA PHE A 396 -35.16 -16.22 37.12
C PHE A 396 -35.55 -16.62 38.55
N THR A 397 -36.84 -16.83 38.75
CA THR A 397 -37.38 -17.28 40.05
C THR A 397 -37.37 -18.80 40.07
N VAL A 398 -36.67 -19.39 41.05
CA VAL A 398 -36.59 -20.84 41.23
C VAL A 398 -37.20 -21.19 42.58
N ASP A 399 -37.96 -22.28 42.61
CA ASP A 399 -38.36 -22.90 43.85
C ASP A 399 -37.15 -23.63 44.47
N LEU A 400 -36.51 -22.98 45.46
CA LEU A 400 -35.32 -23.49 46.15
C LEU A 400 -35.59 -24.77 46.97
N THR A 401 -36.82 -25.27 46.99
CA THR A 401 -37.20 -26.53 47.67
C THR A 401 -37.10 -27.76 46.77
N ARG A 402 -36.77 -27.61 45.49
CA ARG A 402 -36.63 -28.72 44.51
C ARG A 402 -35.25 -29.39 44.53
N ASP A 403 -35.19 -30.59 43.92
CA ASP A 403 -33.96 -31.35 43.66
C ASP A 403 -32.87 -30.49 42.98
N ARG A 404 -31.61 -30.94 43.11
CA ARG A 404 -30.43 -30.23 42.60
C ARG A 404 -30.59 -29.87 41.11
N GLN A 405 -30.37 -28.60 40.78
CA GLN A 405 -30.25 -28.11 39.41
C GLN A 405 -28.81 -27.68 39.12
N PHE A 406 -28.38 -27.96 37.90
CA PHE A 406 -27.07 -27.60 37.37
C PHE A 406 -27.23 -26.63 36.20
N PHE A 407 -26.25 -25.75 36.05
CA PHE A 407 -26.20 -24.76 34.98
C PHE A 407 -24.81 -24.75 34.37
N ARG A 408 -24.72 -24.49 33.06
CA ARG A 408 -23.44 -24.25 32.39
C ARG A 408 -23.61 -23.23 31.28
N VAL A 409 -22.54 -22.49 31.01
CA VAL A 409 -22.41 -21.65 29.84
C VAL A 409 -21.58 -22.41 28.81
N ALA A 410 -22.07 -22.47 27.59
CA ALA A 410 -21.38 -23.10 26.46
C ALA A 410 -21.28 -22.09 25.31
N ARG A 411 -20.26 -22.24 24.47
CA ARG A 411 -20.16 -21.56 23.17
C ARG A 411 -21.01 -22.30 22.15
#